data_AF-S6FSP1-F1
#
_entry.id   AF-S6FSP1-F1
#
_cell.length_a   1.000
_cell.length_b   1.000
_cell.length_c   1.000
_cell.angle_alpha   90.00
_cell.angle_beta   90.00
_cell.angle_gamma   90.00
#
_symmetry.space_group_name_H-M   'P 1'
#
loop_
_entity.id
_entity.type
_entity.pdbx_description
1 polymer ?
#
loop_
_entity_poly.entity_id
_entity_poly.type
_entity_poly.pdbx_seq_one_letter_code
_entity_poly.pdbx_strand_id
1 'polypeptide(L)' 'MMDFEIYMPDNEDGIKEGNYNWQELVQLLRDNKNNPEAIQFIADMME' A
#
# COMPACT_ATOMS: atom_id res chain seq x y z
N MET A 1 -2.43 -21.39 1.70
CA MET A 1 -2.75 -19.97 1.49
C MET A 1 -1.42 -19.33 1.18
N MET A 2 -1.23 -18.70 0.02
CA MET A 2 0.03 -18.00 -0.23
C MET A 2 0.02 -16.76 0.66
N ASP A 3 0.94 -16.67 1.60
CA ASP A 3 1.17 -15.48 2.41
C ASP A 3 1.79 -14.43 1.50
N PHE A 4 0.93 -13.68 0.82
CA PHE A 4 1.34 -12.58 -0.05
C PHE A 4 1.47 -11.32 0.79
N GLU A 5 2.72 -10.89 0.96
CA GLU A 5 3.09 -9.65 1.62
C GLU A 5 3.89 -8.79 0.65
N ILE A 6 3.57 -7.49 0.61
CA ILE A 6 4.33 -6.48 -0.13
C ILE A 6 5.02 -5.58 0.86
N TYR A 7 6.30 -5.32 0.63
CA TYR A 7 7.05 -4.31 1.37
C TYR A 7 6.79 -2.92 0.79
N MET A 8 6.29 -2.01 1.63
CA MET A 8 6.17 -0.59 1.34
C MET A 8 7.39 0.12 1.95
N PRO A 9 8.25 0.78 1.14
CA PRO A 9 9.34 1.61 1.65
C PRO A 9 8.83 2.94 2.23
N ASP A 10 9.70 3.64 2.95
CA ASP A 10 9.44 5.02 3.40
C ASP A 10 9.08 5.93 2.21
N ASN A 11 8.06 6.76 2.37
CA ASN A 11 7.46 7.58 1.31
C ASN A 11 6.86 8.88 1.87
N GLU A 12 6.66 9.86 0.99
CA GLU A 12 6.02 11.14 1.32
C GLU A 12 4.48 11.07 1.22
N ASP A 13 3.93 9.95 0.73
CA ASP A 13 2.51 9.75 0.44
C ASP A 13 1.65 9.43 1.68
N GLY A 14 2.28 9.36 2.86
CA GLY A 14 1.62 9.10 4.14
C GLY A 14 1.37 7.62 4.44
N ILE A 15 1.97 6.72 3.65
CA ILE A 15 1.92 5.27 3.88
C ILE A 15 3.12 4.90 4.75
N LYS A 16 2.88 4.16 5.84
CA LYS A 16 3.97 3.77 6.74
C LYS A 16 4.84 2.71 6.07
N GLU A 17 6.15 2.79 6.33
CA GLU A 17 7.07 1.73 5.94
C GLU A 17 6.73 0.41 6.65
N GLY A 18 6.74 -0.71 5.92
CA GLY A 18 6.49 -2.04 6.47
C GLY A 18 5.99 -3.08 5.46
N ASN A 19 5.78 -4.30 5.93
CA ASN A 19 5.14 -5.36 5.13
C ASN A 19 3.63 -5.31 5.31
N TYR A 20 2.91 -5.41 4.20
CA TYR A 20 1.46 -5.34 4.15
C TYR A 20 0.91 -6.58 3.48
N ASN A 21 0.00 -7.27 4.17
CA ASN A 21 -0.76 -8.35 3.56
C ASN A 21 -1.92 -7.82 2.71
N TRP A 22 -2.57 -8.70 1.95
CA TRP A 22 -3.69 -8.33 1.07
C TRP A 22 -4.82 -7.54 1.77
N GLN A 23 -5.18 -7.89 3.00
CA GLN A 23 -6.24 -7.18 3.72
C GLN A 23 -5.80 -5.75 4.10
N GLU A 24 -4.55 -5.59 4.51
CA GLU A 24 -3.98 -4.29 4.86
C GLU A 24 -3.80 -3.41 3.63
N LEU A 25 -3.41 -3.98 2.47
CA LEU A 25 -3.36 -3.27 1.18
C LEU A 25 -4.74 -2.74 0.77
N VAL A 26 -5.79 -3.55 0.89
CA VAL A 26 -7.17 -3.12 0.62
C VAL A 26 -7.58 -1.99 1.56
N GLN A 27 -7.17 -2.04 2.82
CA GLN A 27 -7.46 -0.97 3.78
C GLN A 27 -6.70 0.31 3.44
N LEU A 28 -5.42 0.22 3.08
CA LEU A 28 -4.61 1.33 2.60
C LEU A 28 -5.26 2.04 1.40
N LEU A 29 -5.75 1.29 0.43
CA LEU A 29 -6.45 1.84 -0.74
C LEU A 29 -7.76 2.57 -0.34
N ARG A 30 -8.49 2.07 0.65
CA ARG A 30 -9.73 2.72 1.13
C ARG A 30 -9.45 4.01 1.88
N ASP A 31 -8.43 4.00 2.73
CA ASP A 31 -8.05 5.15 3.55
C ASP A 31 -7.47 6.27 2.69
N ASN A 32 -6.78 5.90 1.60
CA ASN A 32 -6.17 6.84 0.65
C ASN A 32 -7.00 7.09 -0.61
N LYS A 33 -8.30 6.71 -0.64
CA LYS A 33 -9.15 6.79 -1.85
C LYS A 33 -9.25 8.17 -2.52
N ASN A 34 -8.94 9.24 -1.79
CA ASN A 34 -8.95 10.62 -2.27
C ASN A 34 -7.54 11.21 -2.44
N ASN A 35 -6.49 10.42 -2.22
CA ASN A 35 -5.09 10.79 -2.41
C ASN A 35 -4.53 10.02 -3.62
N PRO A 36 -4.57 10.59 -4.83
CA PRO A 36 -4.15 9.88 -6.04
C PRO A 36 -2.68 9.50 -6.03
N GLU A 37 -1.82 10.26 -5.35
CA GLU A 37 -0.37 10.00 -5.25
C GLU A 37 -0.12 8.73 -4.44
N ALA A 38 -0.75 8.61 -3.26
CA ALA A 38 -0.70 7.38 -2.45
C ALA A 38 -1.30 6.16 -3.16
N ILE A 39 -2.37 6.32 -3.94
CA ILE A 39 -2.95 5.20 -4.72
C ILE A 39 -1.98 4.74 -5.81
N GLN A 40 -1.31 5.68 -6.50
CA GLN A 40 -0.30 5.34 -7.49
C GLN A 40 0.88 4.62 -6.84
N PHE A 41 1.39 5.12 -5.72
CA PHE A 41 2.47 4.48 -4.98
C PHE A 41 2.12 3.02 -4.57
N ILE A 42 0.91 2.79 -4.04
CA ILE A 42 0.46 1.43 -3.70
C ILE A 42 0.43 0.54 -4.94
N ALA A 43 -0.06 1.05 -6.07
CA ALA A 43 -0.10 0.31 -7.33
C ALA A 43 1.30 -0.05 -7.85
N ASP A 44 2.25 0.89 -7.77
CA ASP A 44 3.64 0.69 -8.20
C ASP A 44 4.34 -0.41 -7.37
N MET A 45 3.99 -0.56 -6.08
CA MET A 45 4.53 -1.63 -5.24
C MET A 45 3.86 -3.00 -5.46
N MET A 46 2.71 -3.02 -6.15
CA MET A 46 1.95 -4.24 -6.47
C MET A 46 2.29 -4.84 -7.86
N GLU A 47 3.02 -4.11 -8.71
CA GLU A 47 3.52 -4.58 -10.02
C GLU A 47 4.69 -5.57 -9.88
#